data_AF-A0A5P9PMQ7-F1
#
_entry.id   AF-A0A5P9PMQ7-F1
#
_cell.length_a   1.000
_cell.length_b   1.000
_cell.length_c   1.000
_cell.angle_alpha   90.00
_cell.angle_beta   90.00
_cell.angle_gamma   90.00
#
_symmetry.space_group_name_H-M   'P 1'
#
loop_
_entity.id
_entity.type
_entity.pdbx_description
1 polymer ?
#
loop_
_entity_poly.entity_id
_entity_poly.type
_entity_poly.pdbx_seq_one_letter_code
_entity_poly.pdbx_strand_id
1 'polypeptide(L)' 'MQTAVRNGVSGIVGQCGGALSCATCHVFLASGDFPPQGEDEDEMLDCAATEREDNSRLSRQLVLAEGQEVRVTIPEAQL' A
#
# COMPACT_ATOMS: atom_id res chain seq x y z
N MET A 1 0.72 4.34 -3.59
CA MET A 1 -0.57 4.33 -4.30
C MET A 1 -0.64 5.35 -5.43
N GLN A 2 -0.67 6.66 -5.18
CA GLN A 2 -0.94 7.67 -6.24
C GLN A 2 0.01 7.58 -7.43
N THR A 3 1.31 7.37 -7.18
CA THR A 3 2.32 7.18 -8.23
C THR A 3 1.99 5.99 -9.14
N ALA A 4 1.59 4.85 -8.56
CA ALA A 4 1.25 3.64 -9.31
C ALA A 4 0.01 3.85 -10.19
N VAL A 5 -1.07 4.40 -9.61
CA VAL A 5 -2.33 4.67 -10.33
C VAL A 5 -2.12 5.67 -11.48
N ARG A 6 -1.40 6.78 -11.24
CA ARG A 6 -1.11 7.79 -12.26
C ARG A 6 -0.28 7.26 -13.43
N ASN A 7 0.55 6.25 -13.19
CA ASN A 7 1.39 5.63 -14.21
C ASN A 7 0.80 4.32 -14.77
N GLY A 8 -0.45 3.99 -14.44
CA GLY A 8 -1.13 2.81 -15.00
C GLY A 8 -0.57 1.47 -14.53
N VAL A 9 0.06 1.42 -13.35
CA VAL A 9 0.53 0.16 -12.76
C VAL A 9 -0.68 -0.68 -12.34
N SER A 10 -0.79 -1.89 -12.91
CA SER A 10 -1.87 -2.83 -12.62
C SER A 10 -1.79 -3.40 -11.20
N GLY A 11 -2.95 -3.71 -10.60
CA GLY A 11 -3.04 -4.39 -9.29
C GLY A 11 -2.98 -3.46 -8.07
N ILE A 12 -2.89 -2.14 -8.27
CA ILE A 12 -3.17 -1.14 -7.23
C ILE A 12 -4.42 -0.37 -7.66
N VAL A 13 -5.56 -0.61 -7.00
CA VAL A 13 -6.85 -0.04 -7.39
C VAL A 13 -7.06 1.32 -6.74
N GLY A 14 -6.83 1.44 -5.44
CA GLY A 14 -7.00 2.70 -4.71
C GLY A 14 -8.45 3.23 -4.69
N GLN A 15 -9.43 2.33 -4.52
CA GLN A 15 -10.87 2.59 -4.64
C GLN A 15 -11.37 3.81 -3.85
N CYS A 16 -10.89 4.01 -2.61
CA CYS A 16 -11.37 5.11 -1.76
C CYS A 16 -10.76 6.48 -2.10
N GLY A 17 -9.93 6.59 -3.16
CA GLY A 17 -9.12 7.79 -3.41
C GLY A 17 -8.11 8.08 -2.28
N GLY A 18 -8.01 7.13 -1.34
CA GLY A 18 -7.21 7.22 -0.15
C GLY A 18 -7.87 7.79 1.11
N ALA A 19 -9.18 7.76 1.25
CA ALA A 19 -9.80 8.10 2.54
C ALA A 19 -9.42 7.15 3.72
N LEU A 20 -8.45 6.22 3.56
CA LEU A 20 -8.11 5.14 4.49
C LEU A 20 -9.34 4.30 4.84
N SER A 21 -10.24 4.11 3.87
CA SER A 21 -11.49 3.37 4.05
C SER A 21 -11.59 2.12 3.16
N CYS A 22 -10.46 1.65 2.62
CA CYS A 22 -10.36 0.38 1.91
C CYS A 22 -8.91 -0.15 1.96
N ALA A 23 -8.73 -1.44 1.71
CA ALA A 23 -7.42 -2.08 1.65
C ALA A 23 -6.86 -2.24 0.21
N THR A 24 -7.53 -1.69 -0.81
CA THR A 24 -7.20 -1.92 -2.24
C THR A 24 -5.91 -1.31 -2.78
N CYS A 25 -5.05 -0.83 -1.89
CA CYS A 25 -3.71 -0.34 -2.19
C CYS A 25 -2.63 -1.07 -1.40
N HIS A 26 -2.98 -2.24 -0.84
CA HIS A 26 -2.10 -3.15 -0.13
C HIS A 26 -0.91 -3.54 -1.02
N VAL A 27 0.28 -3.50 -0.43
CA VAL A 27 1.53 -3.92 -1.04
C VAL A 27 2.41 -4.58 0.02
N PHE A 28 3.34 -5.42 -0.41
CA PHE A 28 4.43 -5.90 0.43
C PHE A 28 5.65 -5.02 0.23
N LEU A 29 6.12 -4.35 1.28
CA LEU A 29 7.28 -3.46 1.23
C LEU A 29 8.58 -4.28 1.24
N ALA A 30 9.28 -4.30 0.11
CA ALA A 30 10.56 -5.01 -0.03
C ALA A 30 11.76 -4.13 0.34
N SER A 31 11.70 -2.83 0.03
CA SER A 31 12.71 -1.86 0.45
C SER A 31 12.13 -0.44 0.50
N GLY A 32 12.54 0.32 1.50
CA GLY A 32 12.17 1.73 1.67
C GLY A 32 12.19 2.12 3.14
N ASP A 33 12.63 3.34 3.43
CA ASP A 33 12.60 3.89 4.78
C ASP A 33 11.30 4.67 5.01
N PHE A 34 10.46 4.15 5.89
CA PHE A 34 9.16 4.74 6.22
C PHE A 34 8.92 4.62 7.72
N PRO A 35 8.09 5.52 8.30
CA PRO A 35 7.59 5.33 9.64
C PRO A 35 6.92 3.96 9.80
N PRO A 36 6.91 3.42 11.03
CA PRO A 36 6.16 2.22 11.33
C PRO A 36 4.69 2.41 10.96
N GLN A 37 4.03 1.29 10.74
CA GLN A 37 2.60 1.24 10.51
C GLN A 37 1.84 1.86 11.70
N GLY A 38 0.83 2.68 11.39
CA GLY A 38 -0.10 3.22 12.40
C GLY A 38 -1.27 2.28 12.69
N GLU A 39 -1.97 2.50 13.78
CA GLU A 39 -3.11 1.66 14.23
C GLU A 39 -4.21 1.57 13.16
N ASP A 40 -4.66 2.70 12.59
CA ASP A 40 -5.68 2.69 11.53
C ASP A 40 -5.22 1.92 10.28
N GLU A 41 -3.92 1.97 9.96
CA GLU A 41 -3.36 1.21 8.85
C GLU A 41 -3.35 -0.29 9.17
N ASP A 42 -3.03 -0.67 10.42
CA ASP A 42 -3.04 -2.03 10.94
C ASP A 42 -4.41 -2.68 10.85
N GLU A 43 -5.43 -2.02 11.40
CA GLU A 43 -6.80 -2.51 11.35
C GLU A 43 -7.32 -2.66 9.92
N MET A 44 -6.95 -1.74 9.02
CA MET A 44 -7.38 -1.81 7.62
C MET A 44 -6.70 -2.93 6.84
N LEU A 45 -5.48 -3.35 7.19
CA LEU A 45 -4.82 -4.48 6.54
C LEU A 45 -5.52 -5.80 6.84
N ASP A 46 -6.22 -5.93 7.96
CA ASP A 46 -7.00 -7.13 8.27
C ASP A 46 -8.19 -7.30 7.30
N CYS A 47 -8.57 -6.25 6.59
CA CYS A 47 -9.58 -6.26 5.53
C CYS A 47 -9.00 -6.48 4.12
N ALA A 48 -7.69 -6.74 3.98
CA ALA A 48 -7.06 -6.96 2.69
C ALA A 48 -7.55 -8.26 2.03
N ALA A 49 -7.63 -8.25 0.69
CA ALA A 49 -8.05 -9.41 -0.08
C ALA A 49 -7.03 -10.55 -0.05
N THR A 50 -5.76 -10.19 -0.06
CA THR A 50 -4.63 -11.10 0.12
C THR A 50 -4.18 -11.01 1.57
N GLU A 51 -3.87 -12.15 2.19
CA GLU A 51 -3.46 -12.21 3.60
C GLU A 51 -2.26 -11.29 3.87
N ARG A 52 -2.31 -10.59 5.01
CA ARG A 52 -1.23 -9.69 5.42
C ARG A 52 -0.03 -10.48 5.93
N GLU A 53 1.14 -10.05 5.48
CA GLU A 53 2.45 -10.41 6.02
C GLU A 53 3.05 -9.25 6.84
N ASP A 54 4.13 -9.51 7.58
CA ASP A 54 4.83 -8.53 8.42
C ASP A 54 5.31 -7.28 7.67
N ASN A 55 5.57 -7.40 6.36
CA ASN A 55 5.99 -6.30 5.50
C ASN A 55 4.81 -5.67 4.73
N SER A 56 3.57 -6.03 5.04
CA SER A 56 2.38 -5.45 4.42
C SER A 56 2.23 -4.00 4.80
N ARG A 57 1.91 -3.17 3.81
CA ARG A 57 1.62 -1.74 3.98
C ARG A 57 0.47 -1.33 3.08
N LEU A 58 -0.28 -0.32 3.48
CA LEU A 58 -1.16 0.39 2.56
C LEU A 58 -0.32 1.44 1.83
N SER A 59 -0.08 1.24 0.54
CA SER A 59 0.83 2.09 -0.24
C SER A 59 0.40 3.56 -0.32
N ARG A 60 -0.79 3.93 0.17
CA ARG A 60 -1.17 5.33 0.38
C ARG A 60 -0.38 5.99 1.53
N GLN A 61 -0.10 5.25 2.60
CA GLN A 61 0.60 5.77 3.78
C GLN A 61 2.11 5.96 3.53
N LEU A 62 2.62 5.39 2.43
CA LEU A 62 4.01 5.48 2.01
C LEU A 62 4.25 6.77 1.21
N VAL A 63 4.54 7.88 1.91
CA VAL A 63 4.88 9.17 1.29
C VAL A 63 6.34 9.16 0.87
N LEU A 64 6.59 9.23 -0.44
CA LEU A 64 7.94 9.23 -1.00
C LEU A 64 8.63 10.59 -0.78
N ALA A 65 9.87 10.55 -0.29
CA ALA A 65 10.78 11.69 -0.28
C ALA A 65 11.50 11.84 -1.63
N GLU A 66 12.06 13.02 -1.89
CA GLU A 66 12.86 13.27 -3.08
C GLU A 66 14.11 12.38 -3.11
N GLY A 67 14.37 11.73 -4.24
CA GLY A 67 15.50 10.81 -4.42
C GLY A 67 15.37 9.46 -3.68
N GLN A 68 14.23 9.20 -3.02
CA GLN A 68 14.00 7.94 -2.33
C GLN A 68 13.67 6.81 -3.32
N GLU A 69 14.42 5.72 -3.25
CA GLU A 69 14.11 4.48 -3.96
C GLU A 69 13.28 3.54 -3.08
N VAL A 70 12.21 2.98 -3.66
CA VAL A 70 11.28 2.09 -2.96
C VAL A 70 10.94 0.91 -3.86
N ARG A 71 10.94 -0.29 -3.28
CA ARG A 71 10.50 -1.51 -3.96
C ARG A 71 9.35 -2.13 -3.19
N VAL A 72 8.31 -2.48 -3.92
CA VAL A 72 7.14 -3.16 -3.39
C VAL A 72 6.73 -4.29 -4.30
N THR A 73 6.13 -5.31 -3.72
CA THR A 73 5.43 -6.38 -4.46
C THR A 73 3.94 -6.12 -4.35
N ILE A 74 3.24 -6.25 -5.49
CA ILE A 74 1.78 -6.14 -5.53
C ILE A 74 1.20 -7.52 -5.23
N PRO A 75 0.24 -7.64 -4.30
CA PRO A 75 -0.39 -8.91 -3.99
C PRO A 75 -1.20 -9.44 -5.18
N GLU A 76 -1.57 -10.73 -5.13
CA GLU A 76 -2.28 -11.39 -6.22
C GLU A 76 -3.70 -10.84 -6.45
N ALA A 77 -4.34 -10.29 -5.41
CA ALA A 77 -5.68 -9.74 -5.48
C ALA A 77 -5.87 -8.50 -4.59
N GLN A 78 -6.81 -7.64 -5.01
CA GLN A 78 -7.37 -6.50 -4.27
C GLN A 78 -8.90 -6.54 -4.38
N LEU A 79 -9.63 -6.16 -3.34
CA LEU A 79 -11.11 -6.16 -3.26
C LEU A 79 -11.68 -4.76 -3.01
#